data_AF-A0A936DHQ0-F1
#
_entry.id   AF-A0A936DHQ0-F1
#
_cell.length_a   1.000
_cell.length_b   1.000
_cell.length_c   1.000
_cell.angle_alpha   90.00
_cell.angle_beta   90.00
_cell.angle_gamma   90.00
#
_symmetry.space_group_name_H-M   'P 1'
#
loop_
_entity.id
_entity.type
_entity.pdbx_description
1 polymer ?
#
loop_
_entity_poly.entity_id
_entity_poly.type
_entity_poly.pdbx_seq_one_letter_code
_entity_poly.pdbx_strand_id
1 'polypeptide(L)'
;MTHALWLWAATATAAATDAERSRRLDDNRACMACHPDQSLQWLASPHAGAFVDGPFLSALAREPRGFCRGCHAPEQAPEVTSATAAAGVGVACVSCHVMPDVDPTAVTVAGVTRHPDLTPVDCDGCHEFAFPDGSARLEPLLMQRTVVEHAGSTMPAAACSSCHARADADGRHDHRMAVAGDAAMLQRALDVRVERTEQGLRIELRTLAAAHAVPTGDLFRRIEVGAVALDVVEPRAPALRWLSRRFDTRAQTNAIAVIAEVADDRVAADGSARVIELRVPAASRRAVAWWVEHQRVAFPRGSEPAAQLDGRMPMAGGVLPSP
;
A
#
# COMPACT_ATOMS: atom_id res chain seq x y z
N MET A 1 39.81 30.10 -10.34
CA MET A 1 40.26 28.77 -9.84
C MET A 1 39.24 28.11 -8.90
N THR A 2 38.36 28.84 -8.22
CA THR A 2 37.33 28.29 -7.33
C THR A 2 36.19 27.57 -8.06
N HIS A 3 35.67 28.08 -9.19
CA HIS A 3 34.59 27.43 -9.94
C HIS A 3 34.95 26.04 -10.52
N ALA A 4 36.21 25.81 -10.90
CA ALA A 4 36.66 24.53 -11.48
C ALA A 4 36.71 23.40 -10.44
N LEU A 5 37.02 23.73 -9.17
CA LEU A 5 37.04 22.78 -8.05
C LEU A 5 35.62 22.32 -7.66
N TRP A 6 34.62 23.21 -7.73
CA TRP A 6 33.21 22.87 -7.46
C TRP A 6 32.62 21.93 -8.53
N LEU A 7 32.94 22.16 -9.81
CA LEU A 7 32.49 21.27 -10.91
C LEU A 7 33.12 19.88 -10.84
N TRP A 8 34.40 19.77 -10.43
CA TRP A 8 35.06 18.47 -10.23
C TRP A 8 34.51 17.70 -9.03
N ALA A 9 34.24 18.38 -7.90
CA ALA A 9 33.68 17.73 -6.72
C ALA A 9 32.25 17.18 -6.96
N ALA A 10 31.40 17.92 -7.68
CA ALA A 10 30.03 17.51 -8.01
C ALA A 10 29.97 16.36 -9.04
N THR A 11 30.88 16.33 -10.02
CA THR A 11 30.96 15.24 -11.00
C THR A 11 31.51 13.95 -10.39
N ALA A 12 32.48 14.04 -9.47
CA ALA A 12 33.00 12.88 -8.74
C ALA A 12 31.95 12.27 -7.79
N THR A 13 31.10 13.08 -7.15
CA THR A 13 30.01 12.59 -6.30
C THR A 13 28.90 11.90 -7.10
N ALA A 14 28.50 12.46 -8.25
CA ALA A 14 27.51 11.82 -9.12
C ALA A 14 28.02 10.49 -9.74
N ALA A 15 29.31 10.43 -10.13
CA ALA A 15 29.90 9.19 -10.64
C ALA A 15 30.02 8.10 -9.54
N ALA A 16 30.29 8.50 -8.29
CA ALA A 16 30.33 7.59 -7.16
C ALA A 16 28.95 6.98 -6.84
N THR A 17 27.87 7.79 -6.91
CA THR A 17 26.50 7.30 -6.68
C THR A 17 26.00 6.39 -7.80
N ASP A 18 26.39 6.63 -9.05
CA ASP A 18 26.08 5.74 -10.17
C ASP A 18 26.84 4.41 -10.08
N ALA A 19 28.12 4.43 -9.69
CA ALA A 19 28.90 3.23 -9.47
C ALA A 19 28.35 2.39 -8.31
N GLU A 20 27.90 3.03 -7.24
CA GLU A 20 27.23 2.36 -6.11
C GLU A 20 25.92 1.71 -6.55
N ARG A 21 25.06 2.41 -7.29
CA ARG A 21 23.81 1.85 -7.84
C ARG A 21 24.05 0.66 -8.77
N SER A 22 25.06 0.75 -9.64
CA SER A 22 25.44 -0.38 -10.51
C SER A 22 25.88 -1.60 -9.68
N ARG A 23 26.68 -1.38 -8.63
CA ARG A 23 27.12 -2.45 -7.71
C ARG A 23 25.92 -3.12 -7.03
N ARG A 24 24.99 -2.33 -6.48
CA ARG A 24 23.77 -2.84 -5.85
C ARG A 24 22.93 -3.71 -6.79
N LEU A 25 22.86 -3.34 -8.08
CA LEU A 25 22.17 -4.17 -9.08
C LEU A 25 22.90 -5.49 -9.37
N ASP A 26 24.23 -5.48 -9.38
CA ASP A 26 25.02 -6.71 -9.52
C ASP A 26 24.88 -7.61 -8.27
N ASP A 27 24.89 -7.02 -7.08
CA ASP A 27 24.65 -7.71 -5.81
C ASP A 27 23.25 -8.35 -5.79
N ASN A 28 22.22 -7.63 -6.26
CA ASN A 28 20.87 -8.19 -6.39
C ASN A 28 20.86 -9.43 -7.30
N ARG A 29 21.56 -9.39 -8.44
CA ARG A 29 21.68 -10.58 -9.32
C ARG A 29 22.41 -11.73 -8.63
N ALA A 30 23.44 -11.43 -7.83
CA ALA A 30 24.16 -12.44 -7.06
C ALA A 30 23.25 -13.09 -6.00
N CYS A 31 22.41 -12.32 -5.31
CA CYS A 31 21.37 -12.86 -4.42
C CYS A 31 20.45 -13.81 -5.19
N MET A 32 20.01 -13.42 -6.38
CA MET A 32 19.07 -14.22 -7.16
C MET A 32 19.65 -15.54 -7.67
N ALA A 33 20.96 -15.58 -7.95
CA ALA A 33 21.64 -16.79 -8.37
C ALA A 33 21.72 -17.84 -7.25
N CYS A 34 21.92 -17.41 -6.00
CA CYS A 34 22.05 -18.29 -4.84
C CYS A 34 20.72 -18.59 -4.12
N HIS A 35 19.72 -17.69 -4.25
CA HIS A 35 18.42 -17.79 -3.59
C HIS A 35 17.26 -17.83 -4.61
N PRO A 36 17.20 -18.86 -5.48
CA PRO A 36 16.22 -18.91 -6.56
C PRO A 36 14.77 -18.95 -6.06
N ASP A 37 14.49 -19.66 -4.97
CA ASP A 37 13.13 -19.76 -4.42
C ASP A 37 12.61 -18.41 -3.91
N GLN A 38 13.42 -17.69 -3.14
CA GLN A 38 13.08 -16.35 -2.65
C GLN A 38 12.97 -15.35 -3.80
N SER A 39 13.79 -15.51 -4.82
CA SER A 39 13.75 -14.66 -6.02
C SER A 39 12.47 -14.87 -6.81
N LEU A 40 12.01 -16.11 -6.96
CA LEU A 40 10.72 -16.41 -7.60
C LEU A 40 9.54 -15.84 -6.80
N GLN A 41 9.60 -15.94 -5.46
CA GLN A 41 8.61 -15.31 -4.59
C GLN A 41 8.59 -13.78 -4.74
N TRP A 42 9.76 -13.15 -4.71
CA TRP A 42 9.91 -11.71 -4.90
C TRP A 42 9.46 -11.25 -6.28
N LEU A 43 9.80 -11.97 -7.37
CA LEU A 43 9.35 -11.66 -8.72
C LEU A 43 7.82 -11.69 -8.86
N ALA A 44 7.14 -12.51 -8.04
CA ALA A 44 5.68 -12.55 -7.98
C ALA A 44 5.07 -11.49 -7.05
N SER A 45 5.89 -10.66 -6.39
CA SER A 45 5.45 -9.64 -5.44
C SER A 45 5.13 -8.30 -6.11
N PRO A 46 4.26 -7.48 -5.49
CA PRO A 46 4.10 -6.08 -5.89
C PRO A 46 5.38 -5.24 -5.77
N HIS A 47 6.36 -5.67 -4.97
CA HIS A 47 7.64 -4.96 -4.80
C HIS A 47 8.53 -5.06 -6.05
N ALA A 48 8.66 -6.24 -6.65
CA ALA A 48 9.35 -6.40 -7.94
C ALA A 48 8.65 -5.63 -9.06
N GLY A 49 7.32 -5.55 -9.02
CA GLY A 49 6.51 -4.80 -9.97
C GLY A 49 6.30 -3.32 -9.65
N ALA A 50 6.93 -2.77 -8.60
CA ALA A 50 6.52 -1.50 -8.01
C ALA A 50 6.58 -0.32 -9.00
N PHE A 51 7.61 -0.26 -9.84
CA PHE A 51 7.75 0.81 -10.85
C PHE A 51 6.91 0.58 -12.10
N VAL A 52 6.69 -0.68 -12.47
CA VAL A 52 6.06 -1.04 -13.75
C VAL A 52 4.54 -1.28 -13.64
N ASP A 53 3.97 -1.12 -12.43
CA ASP A 53 2.52 -1.15 -12.20
C ASP A 53 1.82 -0.03 -12.98
N GLY A 54 0.84 -0.40 -13.82
CA GLY A 54 0.12 0.54 -14.69
C GLY A 54 -0.55 1.70 -13.94
N PRO A 55 -1.27 1.45 -12.82
CA PRO A 55 -1.79 2.49 -11.95
C PRO A 55 -0.71 3.46 -11.44
N PHE A 56 0.42 2.94 -10.96
CA PHE A 56 1.53 3.78 -10.53
C PHE A 56 2.08 4.64 -11.66
N LEU A 57 2.37 4.06 -12.84
CA LEU A 57 2.83 4.80 -14.01
C LEU A 57 1.84 5.89 -14.43
N SER A 58 0.54 5.61 -14.33
CA SER A 58 -0.54 6.57 -14.61
C SER A 58 -0.54 7.75 -13.62
N ALA A 59 -0.23 7.49 -12.35
CA ALA A 59 -0.05 8.53 -11.32
C ALA A 59 1.23 9.33 -11.53
N LEU A 60 2.36 8.65 -11.77
CA LEU A 60 3.65 9.27 -12.03
C LEU A 60 3.62 10.18 -13.28
N ALA A 61 2.87 9.80 -14.32
CA ALA A 61 2.69 10.64 -15.50
C ALA A 61 2.00 11.98 -15.21
N ARG A 62 1.20 12.06 -14.13
CA ARG A 62 0.53 13.30 -13.69
C ARG A 62 1.35 14.08 -12.69
N GLU A 63 2.08 13.38 -11.83
CA GLU A 63 2.94 13.97 -10.81
C GLU A 63 4.33 13.32 -10.87
N PRO A 64 5.21 13.73 -11.81
CA PRO A 64 6.46 13.03 -12.11
C PRO A 64 7.58 13.29 -11.09
N ARG A 65 7.28 13.28 -9.79
CA ARG A 65 8.23 13.61 -8.73
C ARG A 65 9.26 12.50 -8.50
N GLY A 66 10.51 12.89 -8.24
CA GLY A 66 11.58 11.97 -7.84
C GLY A 66 11.27 11.23 -6.53
N PHE A 67 10.52 11.87 -5.63
CA PHE A 67 10.01 11.28 -4.38
C PHE A 67 9.35 9.90 -4.61
N CYS A 68 8.45 9.80 -5.59
CA CYS A 68 7.72 8.58 -5.91
C CYS A 68 8.66 7.43 -6.32
N ARG A 69 9.77 7.75 -6.99
CA ARG A 69 10.77 6.77 -7.43
C ARG A 69 11.60 6.23 -6.26
N GLY A 70 11.76 7.01 -5.18
CA GLY A 70 12.47 6.55 -3.98
C GLY A 70 11.85 5.30 -3.35
N CYS A 71 10.52 5.15 -3.45
CA CYS A 71 9.82 3.95 -2.97
C CYS A 71 9.58 2.91 -4.08
N HIS A 72 9.31 3.33 -5.32
CA HIS A 72 8.90 2.42 -6.40
C HIS A 72 10.07 1.90 -7.26
N ALA A 73 11.21 2.56 -7.26
CA ALA A 73 12.42 2.20 -7.99
C ALA A 73 13.68 2.67 -7.23
N PRO A 74 13.95 2.15 -6.02
CA PRO A 74 15.02 2.69 -5.16
C PRO A 74 16.41 2.60 -5.79
N GLU A 75 16.64 1.63 -6.68
CA GLU A 75 17.91 1.45 -7.38
C GLU A 75 18.10 2.39 -8.59
N GLN A 76 17.05 3.15 -8.96
CA GLN A 76 17.16 4.23 -9.93
C GLN A 76 17.37 5.57 -9.23
N ALA A 77 18.24 6.39 -9.80
CA ALA A 77 18.40 7.76 -9.35
C ALA A 77 17.07 8.55 -9.45
N PRO A 78 16.61 9.24 -8.39
CA PRO A 78 15.30 9.86 -8.35
C PRO A 78 15.10 10.98 -9.40
N GLU A 79 16.19 11.62 -9.83
CA GLU A 79 16.24 12.64 -10.87
C GLU A 79 16.13 12.08 -12.30
N VAL A 80 16.40 10.80 -12.50
CA VAL A 80 16.28 10.16 -13.81
C VAL A 80 14.81 9.91 -14.09
N THR A 81 14.28 10.59 -15.10
CA THR A 81 12.85 10.54 -15.45
C THR A 81 12.53 9.45 -16.46
N SER A 82 13.51 9.00 -17.24
CA SER A 82 13.36 7.87 -18.17
C SER A 82 13.25 6.55 -17.42
N ALA A 83 12.49 5.60 -17.98
CA ALA A 83 12.50 4.23 -17.51
C ALA A 83 13.83 3.58 -17.89
N THR A 84 14.56 3.10 -16.89
CA THR A 84 15.80 2.34 -17.07
C THR A 84 15.61 0.87 -16.69
N ALA A 85 16.58 0.03 -17.01
CA ALA A 85 16.61 -1.34 -16.50
C ALA A 85 16.61 -1.37 -14.95
N ALA A 86 17.24 -0.39 -14.29
CA ALA A 86 17.25 -0.27 -12.83
C ALA A 86 15.85 0.00 -12.27
N ALA A 87 15.08 0.87 -12.92
CA ALA A 87 13.68 1.11 -12.57
C ALA A 87 12.82 -0.16 -12.68
N GLY A 88 13.05 -0.95 -13.74
CA GLY A 88 12.30 -2.18 -13.99
C GLY A 88 12.49 -3.28 -12.93
N VAL A 89 13.52 -3.17 -12.07
CA VAL A 89 13.73 -4.08 -10.94
C VAL A 89 12.75 -3.82 -9.80
N GLY A 90 12.20 -2.60 -9.69
CA GLY A 90 11.33 -2.22 -8.58
C GLY A 90 12.09 -2.14 -7.24
N VAL A 91 11.45 -2.56 -6.15
CA VAL A 91 12.07 -2.69 -4.83
C VAL A 91 12.81 -4.03 -4.78
N ALA A 92 14.14 -3.98 -4.90
CA ALA A 92 15.03 -5.12 -5.07
C ALA A 92 15.38 -5.81 -3.73
N CYS A 93 16.06 -6.96 -3.77
CA CYS A 93 16.57 -7.63 -2.57
C CYS A 93 17.45 -6.68 -1.76
N VAL A 94 18.36 -5.98 -2.44
CA VAL A 94 19.28 -4.99 -1.85
C VAL A 94 18.59 -3.71 -1.38
N SER A 95 17.36 -3.44 -1.84
CA SER A 95 16.54 -2.33 -1.34
C SER A 95 15.98 -2.63 0.05
N CYS A 96 15.69 -3.91 0.34
CA CYS A 96 15.15 -4.36 1.63
C CYS A 96 16.19 -5.00 2.54
N HIS A 97 17.32 -5.43 2.00
CA HIS A 97 18.43 -6.01 2.75
C HIS A 97 19.65 -5.13 2.54
N VAL A 98 19.79 -4.13 3.41
CA VAL A 98 20.96 -3.25 3.36
C VAL A 98 22.16 -4.07 3.80
N MET A 99 23.17 -4.09 2.95
CA MET A 99 24.49 -4.60 3.29
C MET A 99 25.29 -3.40 3.81
N PRO A 100 25.51 -3.23 5.13
CA PRO A 100 26.54 -2.30 5.58
C PRO A 100 27.89 -2.74 5.00
N ASP A 101 28.82 -1.80 4.82
CA ASP A 101 30.17 -2.07 4.31
C ASP A 101 30.72 -3.36 4.92
N VAL A 102 31.04 -4.32 4.06
CA VAL A 102 31.27 -5.74 4.38
C VAL A 102 32.19 -5.91 5.59
N ASP A 103 31.67 -6.55 6.66
CA ASP A 103 32.52 -7.04 7.75
C ASP A 103 33.30 -8.27 7.25
N PRO A 104 34.65 -8.25 7.28
CA PRO A 104 35.49 -9.37 6.84
C PRO A 104 35.34 -10.66 7.67
N THR A 105 34.50 -10.69 8.71
CA THR A 105 34.23 -11.87 9.55
C THR A 105 33.12 -12.81 9.04
N ALA A 106 32.58 -12.55 7.84
CA ALA A 106 31.51 -13.35 7.26
C ALA A 106 31.82 -14.86 7.25
N VAL A 107 30.96 -15.66 7.88
CA VAL A 107 31.16 -17.11 8.04
C VAL A 107 30.76 -17.81 6.75
N THR A 108 31.71 -18.51 6.15
CA THR A 108 31.47 -19.42 5.02
C THR A 108 31.13 -20.81 5.54
N VAL A 109 29.93 -21.30 5.27
CA VAL A 109 29.54 -22.71 5.49
C VAL A 109 29.24 -23.34 4.15
N ALA A 110 29.95 -24.42 3.80
CA ALA A 110 29.78 -25.15 2.54
C ALA A 110 29.88 -24.26 1.27
N GLY A 111 30.75 -23.25 1.28
CA GLY A 111 30.91 -22.31 0.16
C GLY A 111 29.86 -21.19 0.10
N VAL A 112 28.92 -21.14 1.06
CA VAL A 112 27.93 -20.07 1.20
C VAL A 112 28.36 -19.16 2.33
N THR A 113 28.66 -17.90 2.00
CA THR A 113 28.95 -16.86 2.98
C THR A 113 27.64 -16.22 3.43
N ARG A 114 27.28 -16.39 4.71
CA ARG A 114 26.14 -15.68 5.28
C ARG A 114 26.62 -14.33 5.81
N HIS A 115 26.07 -13.24 5.31
CA HIS A 115 26.36 -11.93 5.86
C HIS A 115 25.62 -11.80 7.21
N PRO A 116 26.33 -11.61 8.34
CA PRO A 116 25.70 -11.54 9.66
C PRO A 116 24.79 -10.30 9.78
N ASP A 117 25.08 -9.25 9.01
CA ASP A 117 24.38 -7.96 9.06
C ASP A 117 23.33 -7.78 7.96
N LEU A 118 22.85 -8.86 7.33
CA LEU A 118 21.73 -8.78 6.39
C LEU A 118 20.42 -8.52 7.18
N THR A 119 20.23 -7.29 7.63
CA THR A 119 19.03 -6.89 8.37
C THR A 119 17.92 -6.54 7.38
N PRO A 120 16.69 -7.03 7.59
CA PRO A 120 15.53 -6.48 6.90
C PRO A 120 15.40 -4.99 7.22
N VAL A 121 15.11 -4.19 6.20
CA VAL A 121 14.80 -2.76 6.32
C VAL A 121 13.53 -2.55 7.14
N ASP A 122 13.52 -1.48 7.93
CA ASP A 122 12.31 -0.98 8.57
C ASP A 122 11.31 -0.54 7.48
N CYS A 123 10.13 -1.17 7.50
CA CYS A 123 9.11 -0.95 6.47
C CYS A 123 8.62 0.51 6.42
N ASP A 124 8.84 1.28 7.48
CA ASP A 124 8.37 2.64 7.66
C ASP A 124 8.94 3.62 6.63
N GLY A 125 10.18 3.43 6.17
CA GLY A 125 10.80 4.28 5.15
C GLY A 125 10.03 4.34 3.83
N CYS A 126 9.20 3.35 3.53
CA CYS A 126 8.30 3.32 2.38
C CYS A 126 6.81 3.35 2.75
N HIS A 127 6.42 2.89 3.94
CA HIS A 127 5.01 2.73 4.35
C HIS A 127 4.50 3.82 5.31
N GLU A 128 5.36 4.78 5.70
CA GLU A 128 5.02 5.97 6.49
C GLU A 128 5.70 7.19 5.89
N PHE A 129 4.94 8.12 5.31
CA PHE A 129 5.53 9.34 4.77
C PHE A 129 4.54 10.49 4.63
N ALA A 130 5.08 11.70 4.76
CA ALA A 130 4.34 12.94 4.54
C ALA A 130 4.17 13.29 3.06
N PHE A 131 3.20 14.15 2.75
CA PHE A 131 3.13 14.77 1.44
C PHE A 131 4.45 15.53 1.13
N PRO A 132 4.99 15.43 -0.11
CA PRO A 132 6.27 16.02 -0.49
C PRO A 132 6.17 17.53 -0.82
N ASP A 133 5.39 18.26 -0.04
CA ASP A 133 5.12 19.70 -0.12
C ASP A 133 5.30 20.37 1.26
N GLY A 134 6.12 19.77 2.14
CA GLY A 134 6.31 20.22 3.53
C GLY A 134 6.71 21.69 3.67
N SER A 135 7.48 22.26 2.74
CA SER A 135 7.84 23.69 2.75
C SER A 135 6.64 24.62 2.56
N ALA A 136 5.53 24.12 2.03
CA ALA A 136 4.30 24.84 1.82
C ALA A 136 3.30 24.67 2.97
N ARG A 137 3.61 23.83 3.97
CA ARG A 137 2.69 23.45 5.06
C ARG A 137 3.11 24.06 6.40
N LEU A 138 2.11 24.50 7.18
CA LEU A 138 2.29 24.79 8.61
C LEU A 138 2.65 23.54 9.43
N GLU A 139 2.02 22.40 9.13
CA GLU A 139 2.25 21.12 9.79
C GLU A 139 2.32 19.98 8.77
N PRO A 140 3.21 18.98 8.93
CA PRO A 140 3.26 17.82 8.06
C PRO A 140 1.92 17.06 8.05
N LEU A 141 1.48 16.64 6.86
CA LEU A 141 0.35 15.73 6.71
C LEU A 141 0.88 14.40 6.16
N LEU A 142 0.59 13.30 6.85
CA LEU A 142 0.94 11.97 6.37
C LEU A 142 0.11 11.58 5.14
N MET A 143 0.80 11.35 4.03
CA MET A 143 0.20 10.78 2.82
C MET A 143 -0.10 9.30 3.06
N GLN A 144 0.90 8.54 3.51
CA GLN A 144 0.71 7.19 4.06
C GLN A 144 0.98 7.23 5.55
N ARG A 145 0.08 6.65 6.33
CA ARG A 145 0.09 6.68 7.81
C ARG A 145 0.01 5.28 8.43
N THR A 146 0.54 4.28 7.74
CA THR A 146 0.40 2.86 8.10
C THR A 146 1.04 2.55 9.46
N VAL A 147 2.18 3.17 9.78
CA VAL A 147 2.92 2.85 11.00
C VAL A 147 2.26 3.47 12.22
N VAL A 148 1.79 4.72 12.13
CA VAL A 148 0.99 5.32 13.21
C VAL A 148 -0.35 4.60 13.39
N GLU A 149 -1.01 4.14 12.31
CA GLU A 149 -2.20 3.29 12.41
C GLU A 149 -1.89 1.97 13.13
N HIS A 150 -0.71 1.40 12.88
CA HIS A 150 -0.26 0.17 13.51
C HIS A 150 0.04 0.31 14.99
N ALA A 151 0.75 1.37 15.36
CA ALA A 151 1.05 1.68 16.75
C ALA A 151 -0.22 1.84 17.61
N GLY A 152 -1.32 2.33 17.02
CA GLY A 152 -2.62 2.46 17.68
C GLY A 152 -3.55 1.25 17.55
N SER A 153 -3.09 0.14 16.97
CA SER A 153 -3.94 -1.02 16.67
C SER A 153 -4.19 -1.92 17.88
N THR A 154 -4.98 -2.98 17.68
CA THR A 154 -5.14 -4.08 18.65
C THR A 154 -3.91 -5.00 18.75
N MET A 155 -2.92 -4.86 17.86
CA MET A 155 -1.72 -5.70 17.79
C MET A 155 -0.43 -4.89 17.60
N PRO A 156 -0.15 -3.84 18.41
CA PRO A 156 0.95 -2.91 18.15
C PRO A 156 2.34 -3.51 18.33
N ALA A 157 2.44 -4.68 18.99
CA ALA A 157 3.70 -5.42 19.17
C ALA A 157 3.98 -6.42 18.04
N ALA A 158 3.04 -6.62 17.09
CA ALA A 158 3.27 -7.52 15.97
C ALA A 158 4.25 -6.89 14.98
N ALA A 159 5.26 -7.64 14.53
CA ALA A 159 6.08 -7.19 13.42
C ALA A 159 5.29 -7.27 12.10
N CYS A 160 5.49 -6.31 11.19
CA CYS A 160 4.88 -6.31 9.86
C CYS A 160 5.10 -7.65 9.12
N SER A 161 6.32 -8.17 9.22
CA SER A 161 6.73 -9.45 8.62
C SER A 161 5.99 -10.66 9.19
N SER A 162 5.47 -10.60 10.41
CA SER A 162 4.71 -11.71 11.00
C SER A 162 3.38 -11.97 10.26
N CYS A 163 2.87 -10.97 9.52
CA CYS A 163 1.70 -11.09 8.67
C CYS A 163 2.04 -11.12 7.17
N HIS A 164 2.94 -10.24 6.71
CA HIS A 164 3.21 -10.01 5.29
C HIS A 164 4.35 -10.84 4.71
N ALA A 165 5.29 -11.30 5.54
CA ALA A 165 6.45 -12.09 5.13
C ALA A 165 6.62 -13.29 6.07
N ARG A 166 5.55 -14.09 6.20
CA ARG A 166 5.45 -15.19 7.17
C ARG A 166 6.58 -16.19 6.98
N ALA A 167 7.15 -16.65 8.09
CA ALA A 167 8.10 -17.74 8.09
C ALA A 167 7.38 -19.09 8.00
N ASP A 168 7.94 -20.03 7.25
CA ASP A 168 7.56 -21.44 7.30
C ASP A 168 8.16 -22.16 8.54
N ALA A 169 7.92 -23.47 8.64
CA ALA A 169 8.42 -24.28 9.77
C ALA A 169 9.96 -24.33 9.86
N ASP A 170 10.65 -24.10 8.74
CA ASP A 170 12.12 -24.05 8.66
C ASP A 170 12.66 -22.63 8.88
N GLY A 171 11.79 -21.66 9.19
CA GLY A 171 12.14 -20.27 9.42
C GLY A 171 12.37 -19.46 8.14
N ARG A 172 11.96 -19.97 6.97
CA ARG A 172 12.12 -19.25 5.69
C ARG A 172 10.95 -18.30 5.48
N HIS A 173 11.25 -17.03 5.23
CA HIS A 173 10.25 -15.99 4.99
C HIS A 173 9.71 -16.02 3.55
N ASP A 174 8.39 -15.85 3.42
CA ASP A 174 7.71 -15.68 2.14
C ASP A 174 7.89 -14.26 1.58
N HIS A 175 8.61 -14.13 0.46
CA HIS A 175 8.90 -12.85 -0.18
C HIS A 175 7.82 -12.41 -1.18
N ARG A 176 6.72 -13.15 -1.33
CA ARG A 176 5.61 -12.74 -2.21
C ARG A 176 4.91 -11.49 -1.71
N MET A 177 4.82 -11.32 -0.39
CA MET A 177 4.17 -10.17 0.27
C MET A 177 2.84 -9.79 -0.39
N ALA A 178 2.07 -10.82 -0.77
CA ALA A 178 0.92 -10.69 -1.65
C ALA A 178 -0.26 -10.08 -0.90
N VAL A 179 -0.40 -8.76 -0.97
CA VAL A 179 -1.58 -8.04 -0.47
C VAL A 179 -2.48 -7.61 -1.64
N ALA A 180 -1.87 -7.05 -2.69
CA ALA A 180 -2.58 -6.69 -3.91
C ALA A 180 -2.88 -7.96 -4.72
N GLY A 181 -4.16 -8.25 -4.95
CA GLY A 181 -4.60 -9.44 -5.70
C GLY A 181 -4.90 -10.68 -4.85
N ASP A 182 -4.63 -10.65 -3.53
CA ASP A 182 -4.96 -11.76 -2.62
C ASP A 182 -6.31 -11.53 -1.93
N ALA A 183 -7.38 -12.04 -2.56
CA ALA A 183 -8.73 -11.97 -2.01
C ALA A 183 -8.85 -12.68 -0.65
N ALA A 184 -8.12 -13.77 -0.42
CA ALA A 184 -8.19 -14.52 0.84
C ALA A 184 -7.58 -13.71 1.99
N MET A 185 -6.50 -12.96 1.74
CA MET A 185 -5.93 -12.04 2.72
C MET A 185 -6.91 -10.91 3.06
N LEU A 186 -7.55 -10.31 2.06
CA LEU A 186 -8.53 -9.23 2.27
C LEU A 186 -9.78 -9.72 3.01
N GLN A 187 -10.28 -10.93 2.70
CA GLN A 187 -11.41 -11.54 3.38
C GLN A 187 -11.16 -11.74 4.87
N ARG A 188 -9.93 -12.09 5.27
CA ARG A 188 -9.58 -12.28 6.70
C ARG A 188 -9.33 -10.97 7.45
N ALA A 189 -9.18 -9.84 6.74
CA ALA A 189 -8.87 -8.56 7.37
C ALA A 189 -10.02 -8.02 8.24
N LEU A 190 -11.27 -8.39 7.93
CA LEU A 190 -12.46 -7.85 8.58
C LEU A 190 -13.34 -8.95 9.21
N ASP A 191 -13.88 -8.68 10.40
CA ASP A 191 -15.13 -9.30 10.87
C ASP A 191 -16.30 -8.47 10.30
N VAL A 192 -17.24 -9.15 9.65
CA VAL A 192 -18.39 -8.52 8.97
C VAL A 192 -19.68 -9.12 9.51
N ARG A 193 -20.51 -8.29 10.13
CA ARG A 193 -21.84 -8.67 10.63
C ARG A 193 -22.91 -7.91 9.89
N VAL A 194 -23.96 -8.61 9.50
CA VAL A 194 -25.06 -8.04 8.73
C VAL A 194 -26.38 -8.40 9.37
N GLU A 195 -27.16 -7.37 9.67
CA GLU A 195 -28.46 -7.50 10.31
C GLU A 195 -29.52 -6.78 9.47
N ARG A 196 -30.70 -7.37 9.39
CA ARG A 196 -31.86 -6.73 8.77
C ARG A 196 -32.46 -5.74 9.75
N THR A 197 -32.75 -4.53 9.28
CA THR A 197 -33.48 -3.50 10.03
C THR A 197 -34.82 -3.22 9.37
N GLU A 198 -35.68 -2.43 10.02
CA GLU A 198 -36.96 -2.01 9.44
C GLU A 198 -36.79 -1.24 8.12
N GLN A 199 -35.67 -0.50 7.97
CA GLN A 199 -35.41 0.41 6.86
C GLN A 199 -34.44 -0.16 5.81
N GLY A 200 -33.82 -1.31 6.07
CA GLY A 200 -32.80 -1.88 5.19
C GLY A 200 -31.87 -2.84 5.92
N LEU A 201 -30.57 -2.58 5.83
CA LEU A 201 -29.52 -3.38 6.48
C LEU A 201 -28.65 -2.50 7.38
N ARG A 202 -28.24 -3.09 8.50
CA ARG A 202 -27.12 -2.63 9.33
C ARG A 202 -25.94 -3.56 9.07
N ILE A 203 -24.82 -2.99 8.62
CA ILE A 203 -23.57 -3.71 8.37
C ILE A 203 -22.52 -3.18 9.34
N GLU A 204 -21.94 -4.06 10.14
CA GLU A 204 -20.86 -3.75 11.08
C GLU A 204 -19.55 -4.37 10.59
N LEU A 205 -18.51 -3.54 10.48
CA LEU A 205 -17.16 -3.93 10.08
C LEU A 205 -16.20 -3.68 11.24
N ARG A 206 -15.36 -4.67 11.56
CA ARG A 206 -14.24 -4.54 12.52
C ARG A 206 -12.97 -5.10 11.93
N THR A 207 -11.83 -4.54 12.29
CA THR A 207 -10.54 -5.18 11.99
C THR A 207 -10.40 -6.48 12.78
N LEU A 208 -10.02 -7.57 12.10
CA LEU A 208 -9.83 -8.89 12.71
C LEU A 208 -8.37 -9.33 12.62
N ALA A 209 -7.86 -9.51 11.40
CA ALA A 209 -6.49 -9.95 11.14
C ALA A 209 -5.60 -8.86 10.51
N ALA A 210 -5.91 -7.59 10.78
CA ALA A 210 -5.15 -6.43 10.33
C ALA A 210 -4.80 -5.53 11.52
N ALA A 211 -3.52 -5.20 11.63
CA ALA A 211 -2.97 -4.32 12.67
C ALA A 211 -2.79 -2.90 12.15
N HIS A 212 -3.67 -2.41 11.29
CA HIS A 212 -3.67 -1.04 10.74
C HIS A 212 -5.09 -0.77 10.18
N ALA A 213 -5.39 0.45 9.73
CA ALA A 213 -6.71 0.73 9.18
C ALA A 213 -6.95 -0.10 7.91
N VAL A 214 -8.22 -0.38 7.60
CA VAL A 214 -8.58 -1.14 6.40
C VAL A 214 -9.49 -0.27 5.52
N PRO A 215 -9.04 0.11 4.31
CA PRO A 215 -7.72 -0.13 3.73
C PRO A 215 -6.65 0.89 4.18
N THR A 216 -5.40 0.46 4.39
CA THR A 216 -4.24 1.36 4.60
C THR A 216 -3.44 1.60 3.31
N GLY A 217 -2.43 2.46 3.37
CA GLY A 217 -1.52 2.79 2.27
C GLY A 217 -2.04 3.92 1.38
N ASP A 218 -2.13 3.64 0.07
CA ASP A 218 -2.50 4.62 -0.96
C ASP A 218 -3.78 5.42 -0.63
N LEU A 219 -3.73 6.72 -0.93
CA LEU A 219 -4.74 7.72 -0.55
C LEU A 219 -6.14 7.41 -1.09
N PHE A 220 -6.22 6.74 -2.23
CA PHE A 220 -7.46 6.56 -2.97
C PHE A 220 -8.02 5.14 -2.82
N ARG A 221 -7.42 4.32 -1.95
CA ARG A 221 -8.04 3.05 -1.55
C ARG A 221 -9.30 3.32 -0.74
N ARG A 222 -10.36 2.57 -1.05
CA ARG A 222 -11.63 2.64 -0.32
C ARG A 222 -12.28 1.28 -0.21
N ILE A 223 -13.21 1.16 0.74
CA ILE A 223 -14.16 0.05 0.79
C ILE A 223 -15.50 0.53 0.25
N GLU A 224 -16.10 -0.21 -0.68
CA GLU A 224 -17.51 -0.08 -1.02
C GLU A 224 -18.32 -1.09 -0.20
N VAL A 225 -19.37 -0.61 0.46
CA VAL A 225 -20.39 -1.42 1.13
C VAL A 225 -21.69 -1.22 0.38
N GLY A 226 -22.28 -2.30 -0.11
CA GLY A 226 -23.46 -2.23 -0.95
C GLY A 226 -24.53 -3.26 -0.61
N ALA A 227 -25.77 -2.93 -0.94
CA ALA A 227 -26.89 -3.86 -0.83
C ALA A 227 -28.02 -3.56 -1.82
N VAL A 228 -28.73 -4.61 -2.26
CA VAL A 228 -29.87 -4.52 -3.17
C VAL A 228 -30.91 -5.61 -2.87
N ALA A 229 -32.19 -5.24 -2.87
CA ALA A 229 -33.28 -6.22 -2.76
C ALA A 229 -33.40 -7.04 -4.05
N LEU A 230 -33.53 -8.36 -3.92
CA LEU A 230 -33.68 -9.29 -5.03
C LEU A 230 -35.15 -9.40 -5.48
N ASP A 231 -35.37 -9.90 -6.69
CA ASP A 231 -36.69 -10.16 -7.31
C ASP A 231 -37.57 -8.92 -7.53
N VAL A 232 -36.94 -7.78 -7.81
CA VAL A 232 -37.64 -6.62 -8.34
C VAL A 232 -37.82 -6.78 -9.85
N VAL A 233 -39.07 -6.73 -10.31
CA VAL A 233 -39.44 -6.72 -11.75
C VAL A 233 -38.79 -5.52 -12.47
N GLU A 234 -38.45 -4.47 -11.73
CA GLU A 234 -37.71 -3.31 -12.20
C GLU A 234 -36.31 -3.24 -11.57
N PRO A 235 -35.24 -3.03 -12.35
CA PRO A 235 -33.90 -2.83 -11.81
C PRO A 235 -33.86 -1.67 -10.82
N ARG A 236 -33.41 -1.92 -9.59
CA ARG A 236 -33.15 -0.87 -8.61
C ARG A 236 -31.66 -0.62 -8.47
N ALA A 237 -31.29 0.65 -8.40
CA ALA A 237 -29.95 1.03 -8.04
C ALA A 237 -29.64 0.52 -6.62
N PRO A 238 -28.44 -0.03 -6.39
CA PRO A 238 -28.05 -0.49 -5.07
C PRO A 238 -27.89 0.67 -4.10
N ALA A 239 -28.12 0.41 -2.82
CA ALA A 239 -27.73 1.32 -1.74
C ALA A 239 -26.22 1.16 -1.51
N LEU A 240 -25.46 2.25 -1.63
CA LEU A 240 -24.00 2.22 -1.56
C LEU A 240 -23.46 3.19 -0.50
N ARG A 241 -22.36 2.78 0.14
CA ARG A 241 -21.49 3.63 0.96
C ARG A 241 -20.04 3.33 0.64
N TRP A 242 -19.21 4.38 0.68
CA TRP A 242 -17.77 4.27 0.51
C TRP A 242 -17.07 4.72 1.78
N LEU A 243 -16.09 3.93 2.23
CA LEU A 243 -15.27 4.20 3.39
C LEU A 243 -13.83 4.49 2.92
N SER A 244 -13.34 5.69 3.18
CA SER A 244 -12.06 6.19 2.67
C SER A 244 -11.49 7.30 3.54
N ARG A 245 -10.21 7.65 3.30
CA ARG A 245 -9.72 8.97 3.66
C ARG A 245 -10.18 9.96 2.60
N ARG A 246 -10.70 11.10 3.03
CA ARG A 246 -11.13 12.19 2.15
C ARG A 246 -10.21 13.38 2.32
N PHE A 247 -9.83 13.96 1.20
CA PHE A 247 -8.94 15.09 1.13
C PHE A 247 -9.60 16.22 0.34
N ASP A 248 -9.33 17.45 0.76
CA ASP A 248 -9.76 18.66 0.08
C ASP A 248 -8.62 19.68 0.05
N THR A 249 -8.71 20.66 -0.83
CA THR A 249 -7.76 21.77 -0.89
C THR A 249 -8.16 22.81 0.14
N ARG A 250 -7.27 23.14 1.07
CA ARG A 250 -7.49 24.19 2.08
C ARG A 250 -6.41 25.26 2.01
N ALA A 251 -6.86 26.52 2.09
CA ALA A 251 -5.95 27.65 2.25
C ALA A 251 -5.33 27.65 3.65
N GLN A 252 -4.03 27.88 3.71
CA GLN A 252 -3.30 28.16 4.95
C GLN A 252 -3.19 29.66 5.20
N THR A 253 -2.66 30.04 6.38
CA THR A 253 -2.57 31.44 6.84
C THR A 253 -1.74 32.34 5.92
N ASN A 254 -0.87 31.76 5.10
CA ASN A 254 -0.04 32.43 4.09
C ASN A 254 -0.67 32.46 2.68
N ALA A 255 -1.98 32.18 2.56
CA ALA A 255 -2.71 32.07 1.30
C ALA A 255 -2.22 30.95 0.34
N ILE A 256 -1.37 30.04 0.81
CA ILE A 256 -1.00 28.84 0.06
C ILE A 256 -2.09 27.78 0.27
N ALA A 257 -2.58 27.22 -0.83
CA ALA A 257 -3.53 26.14 -0.81
C ALA A 257 -2.80 24.79 -0.78
N VAL A 258 -3.12 23.94 0.20
CA VAL A 258 -2.53 22.60 0.34
C VAL A 258 -3.62 21.54 0.45
N ILE A 259 -3.27 20.30 0.12
CA ILE A 259 -4.16 19.16 0.38
C ILE A 259 -4.27 18.95 1.89
N ALA A 260 -5.49 18.86 2.42
CA ALA A 260 -5.79 18.57 3.81
C ALA A 260 -6.75 17.39 3.92
N GLU A 261 -6.55 16.52 4.91
CA GLU A 261 -7.52 15.48 5.24
C GLU A 261 -8.74 16.13 5.91
N VAL A 262 -9.93 15.84 5.39
CA VAL A 262 -11.20 16.40 5.89
C VAL A 262 -12.08 15.36 6.56
N ALA A 263 -11.84 14.07 6.31
CA ALA A 263 -12.48 12.97 7.02
C ALA A 263 -11.70 11.67 6.82
N ASP A 264 -11.86 10.73 7.75
CA ASP A 264 -11.52 9.32 7.59
C ASP A 264 -12.64 8.48 8.22
N ASP A 265 -13.35 7.72 7.40
CA ASP A 265 -14.41 6.81 7.84
C ASP A 265 -14.09 5.34 7.55
N ARG A 266 -12.83 5.02 7.23
CA ARG A 266 -12.35 3.64 7.12
C ARG A 266 -12.59 2.85 8.41
N VAL A 267 -12.41 1.54 8.30
CA VAL A 267 -12.41 0.65 9.46
C VAL A 267 -11.10 0.85 10.22
N ALA A 268 -11.19 1.30 11.47
CA ALA A 268 -10.03 1.62 12.29
C ALA A 268 -9.30 0.36 12.78
N ALA A 269 -8.01 0.51 13.10
CA ALA A 269 -7.15 -0.56 13.59
C ALA A 269 -7.37 -0.94 15.06
N ASP A 270 -8.11 -0.11 15.79
CA ASP A 270 -8.32 -0.19 17.25
C ASP A 270 -9.40 -1.21 17.67
N GLY A 271 -9.94 -1.98 16.71
CA GLY A 271 -11.01 -2.96 16.94
C GLY A 271 -12.41 -2.34 17.10
N SER A 272 -12.54 -1.02 17.00
CA SER A 272 -13.84 -0.35 17.01
C SER A 272 -14.67 -0.75 15.78
N ALA A 273 -15.99 -0.81 15.97
CA ALA A 273 -16.92 -1.10 14.90
C ALA A 273 -17.16 0.13 14.03
N ARG A 274 -17.02 -0.05 12.71
CA ARG A 274 -17.65 0.83 11.73
C ARG A 274 -19.03 0.28 11.39
N VAL A 275 -20.05 1.06 11.73
CA VAL A 275 -21.44 0.72 11.46
C VAL A 275 -21.93 1.50 10.25
N ILE A 276 -22.54 0.79 9.30
CA ILE A 276 -23.12 1.32 8.08
C ILE A 276 -24.59 0.95 8.03
N GLU A 277 -25.46 1.96 7.94
CA GLU A 277 -26.89 1.78 7.71
C GLU A 277 -27.19 2.00 6.23
N LEU A 278 -27.62 0.96 5.53
CA LEU A 278 -28.03 1.01 4.13
C LEU A 278 -29.56 0.96 4.04
N ARG A 279 -30.17 2.00 3.49
CA ARG A 279 -31.60 1.99 3.18
C ARG A 279 -31.85 1.17 1.94
N VAL A 280 -32.46 0.01 2.11
CA VAL A 280 -32.77 -0.92 1.02
C VAL A 280 -34.29 -1.09 1.00
N PRO A 281 -35.00 -0.40 0.09
CA PRO A 281 -36.45 -0.52 -0.01
C PRO A 281 -36.88 -1.98 -0.18
N ALA A 282 -37.95 -2.37 0.51
CA ALA A 282 -38.49 -3.73 0.53
C ALA A 282 -37.58 -4.81 1.17
N ALA A 283 -36.46 -4.43 1.80
CA ALA A 283 -35.63 -5.38 2.55
C ALA A 283 -36.43 -6.16 3.60
N SER A 284 -37.40 -5.55 4.27
CA SER A 284 -38.23 -6.22 5.27
C SER A 284 -39.15 -7.33 4.72
N ARG A 285 -39.21 -7.54 3.39
CA ARG A 285 -40.11 -8.52 2.75
C ARG A 285 -39.43 -9.38 1.69
N ARG A 286 -38.14 -9.18 1.45
CA ARG A 286 -37.43 -9.74 0.30
C ARG A 286 -36.05 -10.23 0.68
N ALA A 287 -35.53 -11.15 -0.11
CA ALA A 287 -34.13 -11.47 -0.07
C ALA A 287 -33.30 -10.24 -0.45
N VAL A 288 -32.14 -10.06 0.19
CA VAL A 288 -31.26 -8.90 -0.04
C VAL A 288 -29.84 -9.41 -0.27
N ALA A 289 -29.30 -9.12 -1.44
CA ALA A 289 -27.87 -9.30 -1.69
C ALA A 289 -27.09 -8.14 -1.09
N TRP A 290 -25.94 -8.43 -0.48
CA TRP A 290 -25.05 -7.45 0.13
C TRP A 290 -23.59 -7.80 -0.16
N TRP A 291 -22.72 -6.79 -0.15
CA TRP A 291 -21.29 -6.95 -0.40
C TRP A 291 -20.44 -5.91 0.32
N VAL A 292 -19.18 -6.27 0.51
CA VAL A 292 -18.07 -5.42 0.93
C VAL A 292 -16.92 -5.66 -0.06
N GLU A 293 -16.47 -4.61 -0.73
CA GLU A 293 -15.42 -4.68 -1.75
C GLU A 293 -14.29 -3.70 -1.46
N HIS A 294 -13.04 -4.15 -1.58
CA HIS A 294 -11.89 -3.28 -1.65
C HIS A 294 -11.78 -2.68 -3.06
N GLN A 295 -11.59 -1.38 -3.17
CA GLN A 295 -11.43 -0.67 -4.44
C GLN A 295 -10.12 0.12 -4.47
N ARG A 296 -9.37 -0.01 -5.58
CA ARG A 296 -8.29 0.91 -5.94
C ARG A 296 -8.87 1.96 -6.88
N VAL A 297 -8.97 3.21 -6.41
CA VAL A 297 -9.43 4.32 -7.25
C VAL A 297 -8.23 4.94 -7.95
N ALA A 298 -8.30 5.12 -9.26
CA ALA A 298 -7.21 5.69 -10.05
C ALA A 298 -6.96 7.15 -9.68
N PHE A 299 -8.04 7.95 -9.71
CA PHE A 299 -8.06 9.34 -9.28
C PHE A 299 -9.48 9.69 -8.82
N PRO A 300 -9.64 10.49 -7.76
CA PRO A 300 -10.92 11.06 -7.41
C PRO A 300 -11.30 12.06 -8.51
N ARG A 301 -12.15 11.64 -9.46
CA ARG A 301 -12.78 12.53 -10.45
C ARG A 301 -14.27 12.55 -10.18
N GLY A 302 -14.82 13.74 -9.93
CA GLY A 302 -16.25 13.91 -9.71
C GLY A 302 -16.73 13.37 -8.36
N SER A 303 -17.95 12.84 -8.32
CA SER A 303 -18.53 12.20 -7.14
C SER A 303 -18.05 10.75 -6.98
N GLU A 304 -18.07 10.23 -5.74
CA GLU A 304 -17.67 8.85 -5.42
C GLU A 304 -18.20 7.75 -6.38
N PRO A 305 -19.47 7.79 -6.85
CA PRO A 305 -19.99 6.80 -7.79
C PRO A 305 -19.32 6.82 -9.18
N ALA A 306 -18.78 7.96 -9.61
CA ALA A 306 -18.19 8.16 -10.94
C ALA A 306 -16.67 7.94 -10.98
N ALA A 307 -16.07 7.55 -9.86
CA ALA A 307 -14.63 7.36 -9.75
C ALA A 307 -14.13 6.22 -10.66
N GLN A 308 -13.07 6.49 -11.41
CA GLN A 308 -12.39 5.47 -12.20
C GLN A 308 -11.64 4.52 -11.27
N LEU A 309 -11.81 3.21 -11.50
CA LEU A 309 -11.17 2.18 -10.68
C LEU A 309 -10.10 1.45 -11.46
N ASP A 310 -8.97 1.21 -10.79
CA ASP A 310 -7.88 0.37 -11.29
C ASP A 310 -8.03 -1.08 -10.84
N GLY A 311 -8.90 -1.35 -9.86
CA GLY A 311 -9.18 -2.71 -9.42
C GLY A 311 -10.26 -2.78 -8.35
N ARG A 312 -10.91 -3.95 -8.29
CA ARG A 312 -11.89 -4.32 -7.27
C ARG A 312 -11.56 -5.72 -6.76
N MET A 313 -11.74 -5.95 -5.47
CA MET A 313 -11.59 -7.27 -4.86
C MET A 313 -12.68 -7.51 -3.81
N PRO A 314 -13.39 -8.65 -3.87
CA PRO A 314 -14.41 -8.96 -2.88
C PRO A 314 -13.77 -9.26 -1.52
N MET A 315 -14.33 -8.67 -0.46
CA MET A 315 -13.93 -8.92 0.93
C MET A 315 -14.98 -9.74 1.68
N ALA A 316 -16.27 -9.48 1.44
CA ALA A 316 -17.37 -10.24 2.00
C ALA A 316 -18.62 -10.02 1.15
N GLY A 317 -19.58 -10.94 1.24
CA GLY A 317 -20.87 -10.78 0.60
C GLY A 317 -21.77 -11.98 0.83
N GLY A 318 -23.05 -11.81 0.54
CA GLY A 318 -24.02 -12.87 0.69
C GLY A 318 -25.43 -12.43 0.35
N VAL A 319 -26.37 -13.34 0.59
CA VAL A 319 -27.81 -13.07 0.46
C VAL A 319 -28.47 -13.33 1.81
N LEU A 320 -29.11 -12.30 2.36
CA LEU A 320 -30.06 -12.50 3.44
C LEU A 320 -31.37 -12.99 2.85
N PRO A 321 -31.88 -14.18 3.22
CA PRO A 321 -33.13 -14.68 2.69
C PRO A 321 -34.29 -13.76 3.07
N SER A 322 -35.41 -13.87 2.36
CA SER A 322 -36.66 -13.27 2.81
C SER A 322 -36.96 -13.72 4.25
N PRO A 323 -37.52 -12.85 5.11
CA PRO A 323 -37.89 -13.23 6.47
C PRO A 323 -38.85 -14.41 6.52
#